data_AF-A0A2K8Z7Q1-F1
#
_entry.id   AF-A0A2K8Z7Q1-F1
#
_cell.length_a   1.000
_cell.length_b   1.000
_cell.length_c   1.000
_cell.angle_alpha   90.00
_cell.angle_beta   90.00
_cell.angle_gamma   90.00
#
_symmetry.space_group_name_H-M   'P 1'
#
loop_
_entity.id
_entity.type
_entity.pdbx_description
1 polymer ?
#
loop_
_entity_poly.entity_id
_entity_poly.type
_entity_poly.pdbx_seq_one_letter_code
_entity_poly.pdbx_strand_id
1 'polypeptide(L)'
;MSLQPAPFLDEFAIAYQAMHDTKWIGNPANPVNQLVGLIRQGETIWLHPDRVGSGPVWTQARLEDRTLPYVQLADFKKVVVE
;
A
#
# COMPACT_ATOMS: atom_id res chain seq x y z
N MET A 1 -3.72 -32.06 -19.27
CA MET A 1 -2.99 -31.29 -18.24
C MET A 1 -3.74 -29.99 -18.07
N SER A 2 -4.54 -29.89 -17.02
CA SER A 2 -5.35 -28.70 -16.74
C SER A 2 -4.43 -27.64 -16.15
N LEU A 3 -4.13 -26.59 -16.90
CA LEU A 3 -3.54 -25.38 -16.35
C LEU A 3 -4.62 -24.72 -15.48
N GLN A 4 -4.68 -25.09 -14.21
CA GLN A 4 -5.39 -24.26 -13.23
C GLN A 4 -4.68 -22.90 -13.24
N PRO A 5 -5.36 -21.78 -13.54
CA PRO A 5 -4.78 -20.49 -13.22
C PRO A 5 -4.65 -20.48 -11.70
N ALA A 6 -3.41 -20.36 -11.20
CA ALA A 6 -3.19 -20.12 -9.79
C ALA A 6 -4.10 -18.95 -9.39
N PRO A 7 -4.92 -19.07 -8.34
CA PRO A 7 -5.67 -17.94 -7.84
C PRO A 7 -4.65 -17.03 -7.18
N PHE A 8 -3.95 -16.23 -7.97
CA PHE A 8 -3.36 -14.98 -7.47
C PHE A 8 -4.58 -14.09 -7.15
N LEU A 9 -5.22 -14.37 -6.00
CA LEU A 9 -5.85 -13.31 -5.24
C LEU A 9 -4.75 -12.25 -5.13
N ASP A 10 -4.94 -11.13 -5.84
CA ASP A 10 -4.03 -9.99 -5.75
C ASP A 10 -3.88 -9.69 -4.27
N GLU A 11 -2.69 -9.98 -3.74
CA GLU A 11 -2.43 -9.97 -2.30
C GLU A 11 -2.75 -8.59 -1.71
N PHE A 12 -2.78 -7.55 -2.54
CA PHE A 12 -3.23 -6.21 -2.21
C PHE A 12 -4.66 -5.96 -2.70
N ALA A 13 -5.63 -6.49 -1.96
CA ALA A 13 -7.05 -6.44 -2.34
C ALA A 13 -7.83 -5.29 -1.69
N ILE A 14 -7.34 -4.70 -0.60
CA ILE A 14 -8.11 -3.71 0.16
C ILE A 14 -7.71 -2.29 -0.24
N ALA A 15 -8.65 -1.55 -0.83
CA ALA A 15 -8.44 -0.17 -1.24
C ALA A 15 -8.48 0.81 -0.06
N TYR A 16 -7.53 1.73 -0.04
CA TYR A 16 -7.41 2.83 0.90
C TYR A 16 -7.12 4.12 0.15
N GLN A 17 -7.75 5.21 0.54
CA GLN A 17 -7.61 6.51 -0.11
C GLN A 17 -6.84 7.49 0.78
N ALA A 18 -5.88 8.20 0.20
CA ALA A 18 -5.12 9.24 0.90
C ALA A 18 -6.05 10.39 1.33
N MET A 19 -6.02 10.74 2.61
CA MET A 19 -6.84 11.82 3.18
C MET A 19 -6.27 13.22 2.91
N HIS A 20 -4.96 13.30 2.71
CA HIS A 20 -4.20 14.49 2.36
C HIS A 20 -2.95 14.07 1.57
N ASP A 21 -2.20 15.04 1.02
CA ASP A 21 -0.90 14.76 0.42
C ASP A 21 0.01 14.10 1.47
N THR A 22 0.61 12.96 1.12
CA THR A 22 1.51 12.19 1.97
C THR A 22 2.64 11.59 1.13
N LYS A 23 3.60 10.93 1.78
CA LYS A 23 4.76 10.33 1.14
C LYS A 23 4.78 8.83 1.35
N TRP A 24 5.35 8.14 0.37
CA TRP A 24 5.75 6.76 0.52
C TRP A 24 7.27 6.67 0.56
N ILE A 25 7.79 5.62 1.20
CA ILE A 25 9.22 5.32 1.23
C ILE A 25 9.49 3.88 0.76
N GLY A 26 10.61 3.65 0.09
CA GLY A 26 10.96 2.32 -0.42
C GLY A 26 11.48 1.36 0.66
N ASN A 27 12.14 1.88 1.69
CA ASN A 27 12.69 1.07 2.78
C ASN A 27 12.69 1.85 4.12
N PRO A 28 11.79 1.55 5.06
CA PRO A 28 11.74 2.21 6.38
C PRO A 28 12.97 1.91 7.25
N ALA A 29 13.70 0.83 7.00
CA ALA A 29 14.87 0.42 7.79
C ALA A 29 16.19 1.03 7.29
N ASN A 30 16.20 1.72 6.14
CA ASN A 30 17.41 2.34 5.59
C ASN A 30 17.24 3.87 5.44
N PRO A 31 17.74 4.67 6.39
CA PRO A 31 17.62 6.12 6.33
C PRO A 31 18.55 6.79 5.30
N VAL A 32 19.54 6.07 4.75
CA VAL A 32 20.59 6.66 3.90
C VAL A 32 20.20 6.71 2.42
N ASN A 33 19.44 5.70 1.95
CA ASN A 33 19.00 5.59 0.56
C ASN A 33 17.46 5.53 0.50
N GLN A 34 16.81 6.57 1.01
CA GLN A 34 15.36 6.65 0.98
C GLN A 34 14.89 6.97 -0.44
N LEU A 35 14.47 5.94 -1.17
CA LEU A 35 13.51 6.12 -2.26
C LEU A 35 12.26 6.73 -1.63
N VAL A 36 11.91 7.95 -2.01
CA VAL A 36 10.71 8.63 -1.56
C VAL A 36 9.89 9.02 -2.77
N GLY A 37 8.57 8.93 -2.63
CA GLY A 37 7.65 9.49 -3.61
C GLY A 37 6.46 10.10 -2.92
N LEU A 38 5.64 10.76 -3.72
CA LEU A 38 4.48 11.49 -3.25
C LEU A 38 3.22 10.70 -3.59
N ILE A 39 2.25 10.75 -2.67
CA ILE A 39 0.88 10.31 -2.87
C ILE A 39 0.00 11.53 -2.66
N ARG A 40 -0.78 11.90 -3.68
CA ARG A 40 -1.69 13.03 -3.61
C ARG A 40 -2.95 12.67 -2.85
N GLN A 41 -3.55 13.67 -2.22
CA GLN A 41 -4.88 13.55 -1.63
C GLN A 41 -5.86 12.95 -2.64
N GLY A 42 -6.61 11.92 -2.22
CA GLY A 42 -7.59 11.24 -3.07
C GLY A 42 -7.03 10.08 -3.89
N GLU A 43 -5.70 9.93 -4.00
CA GLU A 43 -5.11 8.75 -4.64
C GLU A 43 -5.40 7.49 -3.83
N THR A 44 -5.55 6.37 -4.54
CA THR A 44 -5.87 5.07 -3.96
C THR A 44 -4.62 4.20 -3.92
N ILE A 45 -4.40 3.57 -2.77
CA ILE A 45 -3.43 2.50 -2.59
C ILE A 45 -4.18 1.22 -2.23
N TRP A 46 -3.51 0.09 -2.40
CA TRP A 46 -4.03 -1.20 -1.98
C TRP A 46 -3.15 -1.80 -0.89
N LEU A 47 -3.78 -2.36 0.14
CA LEU A 47 -3.11 -3.02 1.26
C LEU A 47 -3.41 -4.51 1.27
N HIS A 48 -2.49 -5.26 1.86
CA HIS A 48 -2.66 -6.68 2.08
C HIS A 48 -3.66 -6.96 3.20
N PRO A 49 -4.66 -7.85 3.01
CA PRO A 49 -5.72 -8.09 3.98
C PRO A 49 -5.18 -8.60 5.33
N ASP A 50 -4.16 -9.45 5.30
CA ASP A 50 -3.56 -10.01 6.51
C ASP A 50 -2.45 -9.15 7.15
N ARG A 51 -2.13 -7.97 6.59
CA ARG A 51 -1.04 -7.10 7.09
C ARG A 51 -1.47 -5.66 7.34
N VAL A 52 -2.72 -5.47 7.79
CA VAL A 52 -3.21 -4.14 8.19
C VAL A 52 -2.59 -3.67 9.53
N GLY A 53 -1.82 -4.51 10.23
CA GLY A 53 -1.06 -4.03 11.40
C GLY A 53 -0.02 -5.03 11.90
N SER A 54 1.25 -4.65 11.79
CA SER A 54 2.32 -5.22 12.63
C SER A 54 3.52 -4.26 12.70
N GLY A 55 3.39 -3.16 13.46
CA GLY A 55 4.52 -2.26 13.79
C GLY A 55 4.26 -0.76 13.55
N PRO A 56 5.07 0.13 14.16
CA PRO A 56 4.55 1.38 14.74
C PRO A 56 4.26 2.56 13.80
N VAL A 57 4.58 2.51 12.49
CA VAL A 57 4.34 3.68 11.60
C VAL A 57 4.11 3.29 10.13
N TRP A 58 4.80 2.26 9.62
CA TRP A 58 4.87 1.99 8.18
C TRP A 58 4.21 0.66 7.79
N THR A 59 3.36 0.69 6.77
CA THR A 59 2.67 -0.47 6.18
C THR A 59 3.04 -0.59 4.72
N GLN A 60 3.31 -1.82 4.24
CA GLN A 60 3.56 -2.03 2.82
C GLN A 60 2.25 -1.91 2.04
N ALA A 61 2.31 -1.17 0.94
CA ALA A 61 1.18 -0.91 0.06
C ALA A 61 1.55 -1.21 -1.40
N ARG A 62 0.54 -1.30 -2.26
CA ARG A 62 0.69 -1.28 -3.72
C ARG A 62 0.12 0.02 -4.25
N LEU A 63 0.86 0.71 -5.12
CA LEU A 63 0.38 1.86 -5.89
C LEU A 63 -0.28 1.40 -7.19
N GLU A 64 -0.92 2.32 -7.91
CA GLU A 64 -1.57 2.04 -9.20
C GLU A 64 -0.59 1.47 -10.24
N ASP A 65 0.64 2.00 -10.28
CA ASP A 65 1.74 1.56 -11.15
C ASP A 65 2.39 0.22 -10.73
N ARG A 66 1.85 -0.44 -9.70
CA ARG A 66 2.35 -1.68 -9.07
C ARG A 66 3.65 -1.53 -8.30
N THR A 67 4.12 -0.31 -8.05
CA THR A 67 5.20 -0.08 -7.09
C THR A 67 4.75 -0.54 -5.70
N LEU A 68 5.67 -1.17 -4.94
CA LEU A 68 5.40 -1.71 -3.60
C LEU A 68 6.14 -0.92 -2.52
N PRO A 69 5.70 0.29 -2.16
CA PRO A 69 6.37 1.09 -1.14
C PRO A 69 5.78 0.83 0.25
N TYR A 70 6.32 1.57 1.23
CA TYR A 70 5.81 1.67 2.58
C TYR A 70 5.17 3.04 2.81
N VAL A 71 4.00 3.06 3.44
CA VAL A 71 3.20 4.27 3.72
C VAL A 71 2.84 4.36 5.19
N GLN A 72 2.49 5.55 5.66
CA GLN A 72 1.90 5.72 6.99
C GLN A 72 0.39 5.51 6.92
N LEU A 73 -0.10 4.39 7.44
CA LEU A 73 -1.52 4.02 7.30
C LEU A 73 -2.48 5.07 7.91
N ALA A 74 -2.02 5.82 8.91
CA ALA A 74 -2.80 6.90 9.54
C ALA A 74 -3.23 8.01 8.56
N ASP A 75 -2.54 8.17 7.43
CA ASP A 75 -2.85 9.18 6.41
C ASP A 75 -3.93 8.71 5.42
N PHE A 76 -4.45 7.49 5.59
CA PHE A 76 -5.37 6.85 4.66
C PHE A 76 -6.65 6.40 5.35
N LYS A 77 -7.75 6.48 4.61
CA LYS A 77 -9.05 5.91 5.02
C LYS A 77 -9.38 4.71 4.15
N LYS A 78 -9.95 3.66 4.75
CA LYS A 78 -10.43 2.49 4.01
C LYS A 78 -11.56 2.92 3.07
N VAL A 79 -11.49 2.50 1.81
CA VAL A 79 -12.59 2.68 0.86
C VAL A 79 -13.62 1.60 1.16
N VAL A 80 -14.81 2.01 1.63
CA VAL A 80 -15.96 1.13 1.75
C VAL A 80 -16.75 1.29 0.46
N VAL A 81 -16.82 0.23 -0.34
CA VAL A 81 -17.73 0.17 -1.48
C VAL A 81 -19.09 -0.22 -0.90
N GLU A 82 -20.03 0.72 -0.88
CA GLU A 82 -21.45 0.47 -0.56
C GLU A 82 -22.16 -0.23 -1.71
#